data_AF-A0A366EYB6-F1
#
_entry.id   AF-A0A366EYB6-F1
#
_cell.length_a   1.000
_cell.length_b   1.000
_cell.length_c   1.000
_cell.angle_alpha   90.00
_cell.angle_beta   90.00
_cell.angle_gamma   90.00
#
_symmetry.space_group_name_H-M   'P 1'
#
loop_
_entity.id
_entity.type
_entity.pdbx_description
1 polymer ?
#
loop_
_entity_poly.entity_id
_entity_poly.type
_entity_poly.pdbx_seq_one_letter_code
_entity_poly.pdbx_strand_id
1 'polypeptide(L)'
;MTKPAEDDRQPEALATFAAAARNEGRKPADLGLTATPETEGKPGDLAAEEQDATDILNAGATGDTEKKDAAIARRVEADKRAG
;
A
#
# COMPACT_ATOMS: atom_id res chain seq x y z
N MET A 1 -44.84 -8.58 -14.07
CA MET A 1 -43.38 -8.66 -14.23
C MET A 1 -42.74 -7.84 -13.12
N THR A 2 -41.75 -8.42 -12.47
CA THR A 2 -41.14 -8.06 -11.18
C THR A 2 -40.48 -6.69 -11.17
N LYS A 3 -40.63 -5.95 -10.06
CA LYS A 3 -39.92 -4.70 -9.73
C LYS A 3 -38.40 -4.93 -9.94
N PRO A 4 -37.67 -4.10 -10.71
CA PRO A 4 -36.23 -4.26 -10.84
C PRO A 4 -35.60 -4.14 -9.46
N ALA A 5 -34.68 -5.06 -9.16
CA ALA A 5 -34.06 -5.21 -7.86
C ALA A 5 -33.40 -3.89 -7.45
N GLU A 6 -33.53 -3.55 -6.18
CA GLU A 6 -32.95 -2.34 -5.57
C GLU A 6 -31.40 -2.27 -5.67
N ASP A 7 -30.75 -3.30 -6.20
CA ASP A 7 -29.30 -3.43 -6.42
C ASP A 7 -28.74 -2.53 -7.54
N ASP A 8 -29.56 -2.08 -8.50
CA ASP A 8 -29.08 -1.26 -9.63
C ASP A 8 -28.88 0.23 -9.29
N ARG A 9 -28.95 0.59 -8.01
CA ARG A 9 -28.79 1.97 -7.52
C ARG A 9 -27.70 2.12 -6.46
N GLN A 10 -26.70 1.24 -6.46
CA GLN A 10 -25.53 1.51 -5.63
C GLN A 10 -24.86 2.79 -6.17
N PRO A 11 -24.75 3.87 -5.37
CA PRO A 11 -24.04 5.06 -5.80
C PRO A 11 -22.66 4.65 -6.31
N GLU A 12 -22.23 5.19 -7.45
CA GLU A 12 -21.05 4.76 -8.20
C GLU A 12 -19.79 4.59 -7.32
N ALA A 13 -19.70 5.36 -6.23
CA ALA A 13 -18.70 5.20 -5.18
C ALA A 13 -18.68 3.81 -4.54
N LEU A 14 -19.84 3.23 -4.18
CA LEU A 14 -19.92 1.89 -3.56
C LEU A 14 -19.57 0.78 -4.53
N ALA A 15 -20.00 0.89 -5.80
CA ALA A 15 -19.58 -0.05 -6.84
C ALA A 15 -18.06 -0.01 -7.07
N THR A 16 -17.48 1.20 -7.06
CA THR A 16 -16.03 1.42 -7.14
C THR A 16 -15.29 0.84 -5.94
N PHE A 17 -15.79 1.06 -4.72
CA PHE A 17 -15.21 0.47 -3.51
C PHE A 17 -15.26 -1.06 -3.56
N ALA A 18 -16.38 -1.65 -3.98
CA ALA A 18 -16.52 -3.09 -4.11
C ALA A 18 -15.58 -3.68 -5.19
N ALA A 19 -15.39 -2.96 -6.31
CA ALA A 19 -14.45 -3.36 -7.36
C ALA A 19 -12.99 -3.30 -6.88
N ALA A 20 -12.58 -2.22 -6.21
CA ALA A 20 -11.23 -2.08 -5.66
C ALA A 20 -10.94 -3.12 -4.56
N ALA A 21 -11.91 -3.39 -3.67
CA ALA A 21 -11.77 -4.41 -2.64
C ALA A 21 -11.55 -5.82 -3.22
N ARG A 22 -12.12 -6.12 -4.38
CA ARG A 22 -11.96 -7.41 -5.07
C ARG A 22 -10.64 -7.52 -5.86
N ASN A 23 -9.93 -6.42 -6.07
CA ASN A 23 -8.71 -6.37 -6.87
C ASN A 23 -7.48 -6.01 -6.01
N GLU A 24 -7.39 -6.61 -4.81
CA GLU A 24 -6.29 -6.38 -3.85
C GLU A 24 -6.10 -4.89 -3.48
N GLY A 25 -7.17 -4.10 -3.52
CA GLY A 25 -7.12 -2.66 -3.27
C GLY A 25 -6.69 -1.81 -4.47
N ARG A 26 -6.41 -2.41 -5.65
CA ARG A 26 -6.10 -1.68 -6.87
C ARG A 26 -7.38 -1.07 -7.46
N LYS A 27 -7.37 0.25 -7.61
CA LYS A 27 -8.48 0.96 -8.26
C LYS A 27 -8.56 0.57 -9.75
N PRO A 28 -9.78 0.47 -10.32
CA PRO A 28 -9.94 0.30 -11.76
C PRO A 28 -9.27 1.44 -12.56
N ALA A 29 -8.64 1.10 -13.68
CA ALA A 29 -7.85 2.05 -14.47
C ALA A 29 -8.70 3.09 -15.24
N ASP A 30 -9.96 2.75 -15.51
CA ASP A 30 -10.95 3.54 -16.24
C ASP A 30 -11.62 4.63 -15.39
N LEU A 31 -11.43 4.61 -14.07
CA LEU A 31 -11.96 5.63 -13.14
C LEU A 31 -11.19 6.96 -13.17
N GLY A 32 -10.15 7.09 -14.00
CA GLY A 32 -9.41 8.33 -14.20
C GLY A 32 -8.64 8.85 -12.97
N LEU A 33 -8.59 8.07 -11.89
CA LEU A 33 -7.85 8.39 -10.66
C LEU A 33 -6.47 7.73 -10.67
N THR A 34 -5.71 7.95 -11.74
CA THR A 34 -4.29 7.58 -11.78
C THR A 34 -3.52 8.45 -10.81
N ALA A 35 -2.61 7.84 -10.05
CA ALA A 35 -1.72 8.61 -9.20
C ALA A 35 -0.89 9.58 -10.06
N THR A 36 -0.77 10.81 -9.61
CA THR A 36 0.15 11.79 -10.21
C THR A 36 1.56 11.53 -9.68
N PRO A 37 2.64 12.02 -10.31
CA PRO A 37 3.99 11.86 -9.77
C PRO A 37 4.13 12.35 -8.32
N GLU A 38 3.32 13.34 -7.90
CA GLU A 38 3.30 13.85 -6.52
C GLU A 38 2.57 12.94 -5.53
N THR A 39 1.69 12.06 -6.00
CA THR A 39 0.85 11.16 -5.19
C THR A 39 1.11 9.68 -5.47
N GLU A 40 2.00 9.38 -6.41
CA GLU A 40 2.42 8.03 -6.76
C GLU A 40 3.25 7.44 -5.64
N GLY A 41 3.11 6.14 -5.43
CA GLY A 41 3.99 5.42 -4.52
C GLY A 41 5.42 5.52 -5.02
N LYS A 42 6.37 5.72 -4.09
CA LYS A 42 7.78 5.63 -4.48
C LYS A 42 8.07 4.23 -5.03
N PRO A 43 8.81 4.11 -6.13
CA PRO A 43 9.24 2.82 -6.62
C PRO A 43 10.14 2.17 -5.55
N GLY A 44 9.80 0.97 -5.11
CA GLY A 44 10.51 0.28 -4.03
C GLY A 44 10.38 -1.23 -4.12
N ASP A 45 11.25 -1.92 -3.39
CA ASP A 45 11.14 -3.37 -3.17
C ASP A 45 10.38 -3.61 -1.86
N LEU A 46 9.08 -3.90 -1.99
CA LEU A 46 8.19 -4.14 -0.84
C LEU A 46 8.68 -5.29 0.05
N ALA A 47 9.29 -6.33 -0.52
CA ALA A 47 9.77 -7.46 0.27
C ALA A 47 10.99 -7.06 1.12
N ALA A 48 11.90 -6.28 0.54
CA ALA A 48 13.01 -5.70 1.30
C ALA A 48 12.50 -4.74 2.40
N GLU A 49 11.45 -3.96 2.09
CA GLU A 49 10.84 -3.03 3.02
C GLU A 49 10.23 -3.73 4.25
N GLU A 50 9.48 -4.80 4.01
CA GLU A 50 8.88 -5.64 5.06
C GLU A 50 9.95 -6.28 5.95
N GLN A 51 11.07 -6.72 5.37
CA GLN A 51 12.18 -7.30 6.12
C GLN A 51 12.85 -6.26 7.03
N ASP A 52 13.16 -5.07 6.51
CA ASP A 52 13.75 -4.00 7.31
C ASP A 52 12.80 -3.58 8.45
N ALA A 53 11.50 -3.47 8.18
CA ALA A 53 10.50 -3.17 9.22
C ALA A 53 10.46 -4.26 10.30
N THR A 54 10.49 -5.53 9.89
CA THR A 54 10.54 -6.68 10.80
C THR A 54 11.78 -6.63 11.70
N ASP A 55 12.96 -6.36 11.12
CA ASP A 55 14.21 -6.25 11.86
C ASP A 55 14.17 -5.11 12.88
N ILE A 56 13.68 -3.93 12.48
CA ILE A 56 13.56 -2.75 13.37
C ILE A 56 12.62 -3.05 14.54
N LEU A 57 11.45 -3.63 14.27
CA LEU A 57 10.45 -3.93 15.30
C LEU A 57 10.94 -5.01 16.27
N ASN A 58 11.50 -6.11 15.75
CA ASN A 58 12.04 -7.18 16.58
C ASN A 58 13.20 -6.70 17.44
N ALA A 59 14.16 -5.97 16.86
CA ALA A 59 15.31 -5.45 17.58
C ALA A 59 14.89 -4.42 18.65
N GLY A 60 13.88 -3.58 18.36
CA GLY A 60 13.27 -2.69 19.34
C GLY A 60 12.61 -3.44 20.50
N ALA A 61 11.91 -4.53 20.22
CA ALA A 61 11.26 -5.37 21.23
C ALA A 61 12.27 -6.11 22.12
N THR A 62 13.41 -6.53 21.59
CA THR A 62 14.45 -7.25 22.34
C THR A 62 15.48 -6.32 22.99
N GLY A 63 15.44 -5.01 22.72
CA GLY A 63 16.43 -4.03 23.19
C GLY A 63 17.79 -4.12 22.48
N ASP A 64 17.85 -4.75 21.30
CA ASP A 64 19.07 -4.86 20.49
C ASP A 64 19.25 -3.61 19.64
N THR A 65 19.83 -2.57 20.24
CA THR A 65 19.94 -1.25 19.59
C THR A 65 20.86 -1.26 18.38
N GLU A 66 21.92 -2.08 18.38
CA GLU A 66 22.84 -2.17 17.23
C GLU A 66 22.15 -2.73 16.00
N LYS A 67 21.38 -3.82 16.14
CA LYS A 67 20.62 -4.38 15.01
C LYS A 67 19.55 -3.41 14.52
N LYS A 68 18.88 -2.72 15.44
CA LYS A 68 17.87 -1.71 15.09
C LYS A 68 18.49 -0.58 14.26
N ASP A 69 19.61 -0.03 14.72
CA ASP A 69 20.28 1.08 14.05
C ASP A 69 20.84 0.67 12.68
N ALA A 70 21.37 -0.56 12.57
CA ALA A 70 21.80 -1.13 11.30
C ALA A 70 20.63 -1.28 10.31
N ALA A 71 19.45 -1.75 10.76
CA ALA A 71 18.27 -1.89 9.92
C ALA A 71 17.72 -0.52 9.48
N ILE A 72 17.70 0.48 10.36
CA ILE A 72 17.35 1.86 10.00
C ILE A 72 18.33 2.41 8.95
N ALA A 73 19.64 2.20 9.14
CA ALA A 73 20.64 2.68 8.19
C ALA A 73 20.47 2.06 6.79
N ARG A 74 20.21 0.74 6.71
CA ARG A 74 19.90 0.08 5.44
C ARG A 74 18.67 0.69 4.77
N ARG A 75 17.59 0.89 5.53
CA ARG A 75 16.35 1.47 5.00
C ARG A 75 16.56 2.88 4.43
N VAL A 76 17.31 3.71 5.14
CA VAL A 76 17.67 5.07 4.69
C VAL A 76 18.45 5.03 3.38
N GLU A 77 19.40 4.10 3.23
CA GLU A 77 20.15 3.94 1.99
C GLU A 77 19.28 3.41 0.83
N ALA A 78 18.30 2.53 1.11
CA ALA A 78 17.35 2.06 0.11
C ALA A 78 16.44 3.20 -0.39
N ASP A 79 15.92 4.03 0.53
CA ASP A 79 15.05 5.16 0.20
C ASP A 79 15.76 6.22 -0.65
N LYS A 80 17.08 6.42 -0.46
CA LYS A 80 17.90 7.32 -1.30
C LYS A 80 18.06 6.83 -2.74
N ARG A 81 17.99 5.53 -2.99
CA ARG A 81 18.08 4.95 -4.34
C ARG A 81 16.76 4.96 -5.09
N ALA A 82 15.66 5.09 -4.35
CA ALA A 82 14.28 5.06 -4.86
C ALA A 82 13.73 6.43 -5.26
N GLY A 83 14.43 7.53 -4.92
CA GLY A 83 14.06 8.91 -5.29
C GLY A 83 15.03 9.50 -6.30
#